data_AF-A0A1Y3WK34-F1
#
_entry.id   AF-A0A1Y3WK34-F1
#
_cell.length_a   1.000
_cell.length_b   1.000
_cell.length_c   1.000
_cell.angle_alpha   90.00
_cell.angle_beta   90.00
_cell.angle_gamma   90.00
#
_symmetry.space_group_name_H-M   'P 1'
#
loop_
_entity.id
_entity.type
_entity.pdbx_description
1 polymer ?
#
loop_
_entity_poly.entity_id
_entity_poly.type
_entity_poly.pdbx_seq_one_letter_code
_entity_poly.pdbx_strand_id
1 'polypeptide(L)'
;MDKQNIFDNIEQYSPEDIVRLIKQGVVTQEELKNPDNTGGYYSAEVRNKVDVLLRSAEPNDWAAAQQAGTVEAYQRYLEAYPAGAHRKEAEEAILRCRQDNEDQVWKKIVATNTIEAYQRYLDDYPDGEHRDEARDKKEKLREAASSAEDKRVWDAVDKDDIDAVRKFMKNNPQNIYCKEAQELINDSINSSYFDYTVEELLHDIDQVVTDKTISDPQLRMYELIKKALDDKKGKIEVDDILDIIELDNNRLPSLVISRLIQDSYFSYEDLEDLGISREFVRQLAKNTQGAKFEASDSPLNIDRVSTELYFWGIPSSGKTCALGAILRVAGSGTVARTMMMDPNCQGYDYMNRLPQCFDSFNGVAILPGGTPVASSYEMGFDLIDDKHKRHPITCIDFAGELIRCMYKKISGKPLTIQEQKALQDLTDVLGGKDENGNTMGNRTKNRKIHFFVVEYGAENRMYEGLPQRNYLDATLQYIDQMGIFKTNTDAIFLIVTKVDKIKARNDEERNRLLLQYIKEKYAAFYGGLEQICITNRINGGIVRVLPFSVGTVCFQDLCKFDARYAESIVDIILKRSHGEATGKIGFLSRIFKG
;
A
#
# COMPACT_ATOMS: atom_id res chain seq x y z
N MET A 1 91.52 13.57 5.44
CA MET A 1 92.72 13.38 6.26
C MET A 1 92.75 11.91 6.64
N ASP A 2 93.85 11.20 6.43
CA ASP A 2 93.93 9.79 6.79
C ASP A 2 94.06 9.68 8.32
N LYS A 3 93.14 8.93 8.92
CA LYS A 3 93.05 8.73 10.37
C LYS A 3 94.29 8.01 10.91
N GLN A 4 94.84 7.07 10.14
CA GLN A 4 96.05 6.35 10.51
C GLN A 4 97.26 7.29 10.57
N ASN A 5 97.36 8.22 9.61
CA ASN A 5 98.44 9.20 9.57
C ASN A 5 98.43 10.16 10.78
N ILE A 6 97.24 10.44 11.35
CA ILE A 6 97.11 11.25 12.58
C ILE A 6 97.60 10.47 13.79
N PHE A 7 97.27 9.18 13.87
CA PHE A 7 97.73 8.30 14.95
C PHE A 7 99.25 8.10 14.94
N ASP A 8 99.82 7.82 13.77
CA ASP A 8 101.25 7.57 13.59
C ASP A 8 102.13 8.81 13.87
N ASN A 9 101.55 10.02 13.80
CA ASN A 9 102.27 11.29 13.97
C ASN A 9 101.66 12.17 15.07
N ILE A 10 101.00 11.58 16.07
CA ILE A 10 100.21 12.34 17.07
C ILE A 10 101.04 13.40 17.82
N GLU A 11 102.33 13.17 17.98
CA GLU A 11 103.32 14.06 18.59
C GLU A 11 103.62 15.35 17.82
N GLN A 12 103.27 15.40 16.53
CA GLN A 12 103.44 16.58 15.67
C GLN A 12 102.26 17.56 15.77
N TYR A 13 101.17 17.16 16.42
CA TYR A 13 99.97 17.97 16.57
C TYR A 13 99.96 18.69 17.92
N SER A 14 99.66 19.99 17.89
CA SER A 14 99.41 20.75 19.12
C SER A 14 98.13 20.28 19.82
N PRO A 15 97.98 20.51 21.15
CA PRO A 15 96.71 20.28 21.83
C PRO A 15 95.50 20.92 21.12
N GLU A 16 95.67 22.12 20.56
CA GLU A 16 94.65 22.84 19.80
C GLU A 16 94.31 22.15 18.47
N ASP A 17 95.31 21.63 17.74
CA ASP A 17 95.08 20.84 16.52
C ASP A 17 94.34 19.54 16.82
N ILE A 18 94.67 18.88 17.94
CA ILE A 18 94.00 17.65 18.40
C ILE A 18 92.54 17.95 18.75
N VAL A 19 92.26 19.04 19.48
CA VAL A 19 90.89 19.49 19.78
C VAL A 19 90.10 19.76 18.49
N ARG A 20 90.71 20.41 17.49
CA ARG A 20 90.07 20.65 16.19
C ARG A 20 89.72 19.34 15.48
N LEU A 21 90.63 18.36 15.49
CA LEU A 21 90.40 17.05 14.85
C LEU A 21 89.30 16.25 15.57
N ILE A 22 89.21 16.34 16.89
CA ILE A 22 88.13 15.75 17.69
C ILE A 22 86.78 16.38 17.34
N LYS A 23 86.70 17.71 17.30
CA LYS A 23 85.46 18.42 16.95
C LYS A 23 85.01 18.19 15.51
N GLN A 24 85.93 17.85 14.61
CA GLN A 24 85.63 17.49 13.23
C GLN A 24 85.21 16.01 13.07
N GLY A 25 85.21 15.21 14.14
CA GLY A 25 84.89 13.79 14.10
C GLY A 25 85.96 12.93 13.40
N VAL A 26 87.17 13.46 13.21
CA VAL A 26 88.26 12.74 12.50
C VAL A 26 88.88 11.67 13.41
N VAL A 27 88.98 11.97 14.71
CA VAL A 27 89.48 11.07 15.76
C VAL A 27 88.68 11.29 17.05
N THR A 28 88.51 10.26 17.89
CA THR A 28 87.86 10.40 19.20
C THR A 28 88.87 10.45 20.34
N GLN A 29 88.44 10.94 21.52
CA GLN A 29 89.31 10.90 22.70
C GLN A 29 89.69 9.46 23.10
N GLU A 30 88.78 8.50 22.94
CA GLU A 30 89.04 7.10 23.27
C GLU A 30 90.07 6.49 22.32
N GLU A 31 89.94 6.79 21.03
CA GLU A 31 90.88 6.34 20.00
C GLU A 31 92.28 6.88 20.23
N LEU A 32 92.41 8.14 20.64
CA LEU A 32 93.70 8.75 20.97
C LEU A 32 94.27 8.21 22.29
N LYS A 33 93.42 7.91 23.28
CA LYS A 33 93.83 7.36 24.59
C LYS A 33 94.30 5.90 24.49
N ASN A 34 93.87 5.16 23.46
CA ASN A 34 94.31 3.79 23.20
C ASN A 34 95.81 3.73 22.83
N PRO A 35 96.67 3.08 23.65
CA PRO A 35 98.09 2.94 23.36
C PRO A 35 98.39 2.19 22.06
N ASP A 36 97.51 1.27 21.64
CA ASP A 36 97.68 0.49 20.41
C ASP A 36 97.55 1.36 19.15
N ASN A 37 96.82 2.48 19.24
CA ASN A 37 96.66 3.42 18.14
C ASN A 37 97.80 4.43 18.11
N THR A 38 98.18 4.99 19.26
CA THR A 38 99.11 6.14 19.33
C THR A 38 100.53 5.76 19.76
N GLY A 39 100.83 4.48 19.94
CA GLY A 39 102.13 4.00 20.44
C GLY A 39 102.49 4.51 21.84
N GLY A 40 101.54 5.06 22.59
CA GLY A 40 101.77 5.73 23.87
C GLY A 40 102.26 7.18 23.79
N TYR A 41 102.42 7.73 22.58
CA TYR A 41 102.92 9.09 22.34
C TYR A 41 101.90 10.19 22.64
N TYR A 42 100.61 9.83 22.79
CA TYR A 42 99.62 10.73 23.37
C TYR A 42 99.81 10.80 24.90
N SER A 43 100.72 11.66 25.37
CA SER A 43 101.13 11.71 26.77
C SER A 43 100.04 12.23 27.72
N ALA A 44 100.16 11.92 29.01
CA ALA A 44 99.23 12.41 30.04
C ALA A 44 99.17 13.95 30.12
N GLU A 45 100.26 14.64 29.82
CA GLU A 45 100.29 16.11 29.82
C GLU A 45 99.50 16.69 28.64
N VAL A 46 99.66 16.13 27.43
CA VAL A 46 98.91 16.54 26.24
C VAL A 46 97.43 16.20 26.41
N ARG A 47 97.11 15.01 26.94
CA ARG A 47 95.74 14.61 27.33
C ARG A 47 95.07 15.63 28.24
N ASN A 48 95.76 16.03 29.32
CA ASN A 48 95.21 17.00 30.27
C ASN A 48 94.96 18.36 29.62
N LYS A 49 95.86 18.84 28.75
CA LYS A 49 95.66 20.11 28.02
C LYS A 49 94.49 20.04 27.05
N VAL A 50 94.37 18.95 26.29
CA VAL A 50 93.23 18.68 25.38
C VAL A 50 91.92 18.58 26.17
N ASP A 51 91.89 17.87 27.29
CA ASP A 51 90.71 17.75 28.16
C ASP A 51 90.28 19.11 28.75
N VAL A 52 91.22 19.97 29.14
CA VAL A 52 90.93 21.34 29.62
C VAL A 52 90.37 22.22 28.49
N LEU A 53 90.96 22.17 27.30
CA LEU A 53 90.49 22.92 26.14
C LEU A 53 89.11 22.47 25.65
N LEU A 54 88.82 21.17 25.73
CA LEU A 54 87.49 20.65 25.40
C LEU A 54 86.46 21.10 26.44
N ARG A 55 86.76 20.97 27.74
CA ARG A 55 85.85 21.41 28.82
C ARG A 55 85.52 22.90 28.77
N SER A 56 86.50 23.76 28.46
CA SER A 56 86.25 25.20 28.36
C SER A 56 85.43 25.58 27.13
N ALA A 57 85.45 24.76 26.07
CA ALA A 57 84.71 24.99 24.84
C ALA A 57 83.33 24.34 24.80
N GLU A 58 83.04 23.36 25.67
CA GLU A 58 81.79 22.58 25.68
C GLU A 58 80.52 23.45 25.73
N PRO A 59 80.39 24.51 26.57
CA PRO A 59 79.18 25.32 26.61
C PRO A 59 78.86 26.01 25.27
N ASN A 60 79.90 26.45 24.55
CA ASN A 60 79.74 27.10 23.25
C ASN A 60 79.39 26.08 22.15
N ASP A 61 80.01 24.91 22.18
CA ASP A 61 79.74 23.84 21.21
C ASP A 61 78.34 23.26 21.40
N TRP A 62 77.86 23.13 22.64
CA TRP A 62 76.48 22.76 22.95
C TRP A 62 75.48 23.81 22.46
N ALA A 63 75.74 25.10 22.70
CA ALA A 63 74.90 26.19 22.19
C ALA A 63 74.83 26.17 20.65
N ALA A 64 75.95 25.88 19.97
CA ALA A 64 75.98 25.73 18.53
C ALA A 64 75.17 24.51 18.05
N ALA A 65 75.23 23.37 18.76
CA ALA A 65 74.42 22.21 18.46
C ALA A 65 72.91 22.47 18.64
N GLN A 66 72.53 23.16 19.73
CA GLN A 66 71.16 23.60 19.95
C GLN A 66 70.66 24.56 18.87
N GLN A 67 71.50 25.51 18.46
CA GLN A 67 71.14 26.47 17.42
C GLN A 67 70.97 25.80 16.05
N ALA A 68 71.79 24.81 15.74
CA ALA A 68 71.68 24.04 14.50
C ALA A 68 70.45 23.12 14.51
N GLY A 69 70.09 22.53 15.66
CA GLY A 69 68.86 21.74 15.82
C GLY A 69 68.76 20.54 14.88
N THR A 70 69.90 19.96 14.48
CA THR A 70 69.96 18.83 13.53
C THR A 70 70.58 17.61 14.19
N VAL A 71 70.20 16.42 13.69
CA VAL A 71 70.75 15.14 14.17
C VAL A 71 72.28 15.15 14.06
N GLU A 72 72.82 15.65 12.95
CA GLU A 72 74.26 15.69 12.69
C GLU A 72 74.99 16.60 13.67
N ALA A 73 74.39 17.73 14.07
CA ALA A 73 75.00 18.65 15.02
C ALA A 73 75.05 18.06 16.45
N TYR A 74 73.96 17.42 16.88
CA TYR A 74 73.93 16.73 18.17
C TYR A 74 74.81 15.48 18.21
N GLN A 75 74.92 14.73 17.10
CA GLN A 75 75.83 13.59 16.99
C GLN A 75 77.30 14.02 17.10
N ARG A 76 77.70 15.08 16.39
CA ARG A 76 79.06 15.65 16.53
C ARG A 76 79.35 16.12 17.95
N TYR A 77 78.36 16.72 18.62
CA TYR A 77 78.49 17.07 20.04
C TYR A 77 78.74 15.83 20.90
N LEU A 78 77.98 14.75 20.72
CA LEU A 78 78.15 13.49 21.45
C LEU A 78 79.51 12.82 21.18
N GLU A 79 80.01 12.89 19.94
CA GLU A 79 81.33 12.35 19.56
C GLU A 79 82.49 13.13 20.19
N ALA A 80 82.40 14.46 20.21
CA ALA A 80 83.41 15.33 20.81
C ALA A 80 83.35 15.32 22.35
N TYR A 81 82.16 15.08 22.92
CA TYR A 81 81.88 15.10 24.35
C TYR A 81 81.15 13.84 24.85
N PRO A 82 81.77 12.64 24.84
CA PRO A 82 81.12 11.37 25.21
C PRO A 82 80.62 11.30 26.67
N ALA A 83 81.20 12.12 27.54
CA ALA A 83 80.80 12.27 28.95
C ALA A 83 80.41 13.71 29.29
N GLY A 84 79.97 14.48 28.28
CA GLY A 84 79.56 15.88 28.42
C GLY A 84 78.34 16.05 29.32
N ALA A 85 78.18 17.25 29.87
CA ALA A 85 77.09 17.60 30.76
C ALA A 85 75.71 17.50 30.08
N HIS A 86 75.66 17.70 28.75
CA HIS A 86 74.41 17.72 27.97
C HIS A 86 74.17 16.47 27.12
N ARG A 87 74.84 15.36 27.45
CA ARG A 87 74.73 14.11 26.69
C ARG A 87 73.27 13.64 26.56
N LYS A 88 72.53 13.61 27.67
CA LYS A 88 71.14 13.14 27.66
C LYS A 88 70.26 14.06 26.84
N GLU A 89 70.41 15.38 26.99
CA GLU A 89 69.66 16.36 26.22
C GLU A 89 69.96 16.26 24.71
N ALA A 90 71.20 15.94 24.33
CA ALA A 90 71.59 15.72 22.94
C ALA A 90 70.98 14.42 22.37
N GLU A 91 71.01 13.32 23.13
CA GLU A 91 70.36 12.05 22.75
C GLU A 91 68.84 12.22 22.57
N GLU A 92 68.18 12.94 23.49
CA GLU A 92 66.75 13.27 23.40
C GLU A 92 66.43 14.22 22.23
N ALA A 93 67.31 15.19 21.95
CA ALA A 93 67.14 16.10 20.81
C ALA A 93 67.28 15.36 19.47
N ILE A 94 68.19 14.40 19.34
CA ILE A 94 68.30 13.52 18.16
C ILE A 94 67.00 12.75 17.93
N LEU A 95 66.41 12.19 19.00
CA LEU A 95 65.15 11.46 18.88
C LEU A 95 64.02 12.37 18.39
N ARG A 96 63.88 13.57 18.97
CA ARG A 96 62.90 14.57 18.54
C ARG A 96 63.08 15.00 17.09
N CYS A 97 64.31 15.31 16.66
CA CYS A 97 64.58 15.70 15.27
C CYS A 97 64.22 14.58 14.28
N ARG A 98 64.43 13.31 14.66
CA ARG A 98 64.03 12.16 13.83
C ARG A 98 62.52 12.01 13.74
N GLN A 99 61.82 12.17 14.86
CA GLN A 99 60.34 12.15 14.92
C GLN A 99 59.73 13.30 14.11
N ASP A 100 60.23 14.53 14.28
CA ASP A 100 59.75 15.70 13.53
C ASP A 100 59.91 15.51 12.01
N ASN A 101 61.01 14.88 11.60
CA ASN A 101 61.25 14.58 10.19
C ASN A 101 60.29 13.50 9.67
N GLU A 102 60.04 12.43 10.44
CA GLU A 102 59.03 11.43 10.11
C GLU A 102 57.61 12.03 10.01
N ASP A 103 57.21 12.87 10.96
CA ASP A 103 55.92 13.56 10.96
C ASP A 103 55.73 14.46 9.73
N GLN A 104 56.80 15.11 9.26
CA GLN A 104 56.76 15.87 8.02
C GLN A 104 56.58 14.98 6.78
N VAL A 105 57.21 13.81 6.77
CA VAL A 105 57.00 12.81 5.72
C VAL A 105 55.56 12.30 5.78
N TRP A 106 55.07 11.91 6.96
CA TRP A 106 53.71 11.43 7.16
C TRP A 106 52.65 12.42 6.67
N LYS A 107 52.78 13.72 6.98
CA LYS A 107 51.89 14.78 6.47
C LYS A 107 51.81 14.80 4.94
N LYS A 108 52.94 14.60 4.24
CA LYS A 108 52.96 14.53 2.77
C LYS A 108 52.29 13.27 2.24
N ILE A 109 52.48 12.14 2.91
CA ILE A 109 51.87 10.85 2.54
C ILE A 109 50.35 10.95 2.68
N VAL A 110 49.85 11.49 3.80
CA VAL A 110 48.42 11.71 4.02
C VAL A 110 47.83 12.70 3.01
N ALA A 111 48.55 13.75 2.62
CA ALA A 111 48.09 14.68 1.59
C ALA A 111 48.04 14.05 0.19
N THR A 112 48.95 13.13 -0.12
CA THR A 112 48.99 12.42 -1.41
C THR A 112 47.91 11.33 -1.47
N ASN A 113 47.67 10.63 -0.35
CA ASN A 113 46.61 9.63 -0.16
C ASN A 113 46.52 8.56 -1.26
N THR A 114 47.67 7.99 -1.65
CA THR A 114 47.75 6.91 -2.63
C THR A 114 48.31 5.63 -2.04
N ILE A 115 47.96 4.49 -2.62
CA ILE A 115 48.47 3.17 -2.20
C ILE A 115 50.00 3.14 -2.28
N GLU A 116 50.57 3.74 -3.32
CA GLU A 116 52.01 3.82 -3.56
C GLU A 116 52.71 4.69 -2.50
N ALA A 117 52.10 5.80 -2.10
CA ALA A 117 52.65 6.67 -1.06
C ALA A 117 52.66 5.96 0.31
N TYR A 118 51.57 5.32 0.70
CA TYR A 118 51.52 4.55 1.95
C TYR A 118 52.45 3.33 1.94
N GLN A 119 52.59 2.64 0.80
CA GLN A 119 53.55 1.55 0.66
C GLN A 119 54.98 2.05 0.88
N ARG A 120 55.36 3.15 0.23
CA ARG A 120 56.70 3.73 0.37
C ARG A 120 56.99 4.15 1.80
N TYR A 121 56.03 4.74 2.51
CA TYR A 121 56.18 5.06 3.93
C TYR A 121 56.44 3.81 4.79
N LEU A 122 55.70 2.72 4.56
CA LEU A 122 55.90 1.46 5.27
C LEU A 122 57.27 0.83 5.00
N ASP A 123 57.84 1.05 3.81
CA ASP A 123 59.18 0.57 3.44
C ASP A 123 60.30 1.43 4.07
N ASP A 124 60.13 2.76 4.07
CA ASP A 124 61.11 3.72 4.60
C ASP A 124 61.09 3.79 6.15
N TYR A 125 59.94 3.50 6.79
CA TYR A 125 59.70 3.57 8.25
C TYR A 125 59.05 2.27 8.79
N PRO A 126 59.77 1.13 8.78
CA PRO A 126 59.22 -0.17 9.15
C PRO A 126 58.76 -0.28 10.62
N ASP A 127 59.35 0.54 11.51
CA ASP A 127 59.03 0.67 12.93
C ASP A 127 58.53 2.09 13.29
N GLY A 128 58.05 2.84 12.30
CA GLY A 128 57.57 4.22 12.46
C GLY A 128 56.29 4.34 13.30
N GLU A 129 56.05 5.52 13.86
CA GLU A 129 54.90 5.79 14.75
C GLU A 129 53.55 5.68 14.01
N HIS A 130 53.51 6.04 12.72
CA HIS A 130 52.29 6.02 11.90
C HIS A 130 52.12 4.73 11.08
N ARG A 131 52.91 3.69 11.35
CA ARG A 131 52.92 2.43 10.60
C ARG A 131 51.55 1.76 10.52
N ASP A 132 50.86 1.61 11.66
CA ASP A 132 49.56 0.95 11.68
C ASP A 132 48.50 1.80 10.96
N GLU A 133 48.54 3.13 11.11
CA GLU A 133 47.64 4.03 10.39
C GLU A 133 47.88 3.98 8.86
N ALA A 134 49.14 3.88 8.43
CA ALA A 134 49.51 3.73 7.02
C ALA A 134 48.98 2.42 6.42
N ARG A 135 49.08 1.31 7.16
CA ARG A 135 48.54 0.01 6.72
C ARG A 135 47.02 0.08 6.57
N ASP A 136 46.33 0.64 7.56
CA ASP A 136 44.88 0.74 7.56
C ASP A 136 44.37 1.65 6.43
N LYS A 137 45.02 2.79 6.20
CA LYS A 137 44.65 3.68 5.08
C LYS A 137 44.90 3.05 3.72
N LYS A 138 46.04 2.35 3.56
CA LYS A 138 46.35 1.62 2.33
C LYS A 138 45.31 0.54 2.03
N GLU A 139 44.88 -0.21 3.04
CA GLU A 139 43.88 -1.26 2.87
C GLU A 139 42.51 -0.67 2.50
N LYS A 140 42.06 0.39 3.20
CA LYS A 140 40.83 1.11 2.85
C LYS A 140 40.82 1.63 1.41
N LEU A 141 41.96 2.14 0.92
CA LEU A 141 42.09 2.60 -0.47
C LEU A 141 41.99 1.43 -1.46
N ARG A 142 42.52 0.25 -1.13
CA ARG A 142 42.40 -0.96 -1.95
C ARG A 142 40.96 -1.45 -2.01
N GLU A 143 40.28 -1.53 -0.87
CA GLU A 143 38.87 -1.92 -0.79
C GLU A 143 37.97 -0.95 -1.58
N ALA A 144 38.22 0.36 -1.46
CA ALA A 144 37.49 1.38 -2.22
C ALA A 144 37.73 1.26 -3.72
N ALA A 145 38.97 1.02 -4.16
CA ALA A 145 39.30 0.81 -5.56
C ALA A 145 38.66 -0.46 -6.13
N SER A 146 38.69 -1.57 -5.38
CA SER A 146 38.04 -2.82 -5.75
C SER A 146 36.52 -2.65 -5.87
N SER A 147 35.90 -1.97 -4.90
CA SER A 147 34.45 -1.71 -4.91
C SER A 147 34.02 -0.80 -6.06
N ALA A 148 34.83 0.21 -6.40
CA ALA A 148 34.56 1.11 -7.52
C ALA A 148 34.66 0.38 -8.87
N GLU A 149 35.63 -0.52 -9.02
CA GLU A 149 35.75 -1.36 -10.22
C GLU A 149 34.60 -2.36 -10.32
N ASP A 150 34.25 -3.03 -9.22
CA ASP A 150 33.12 -3.96 -9.18
C ASP A 150 31.82 -3.30 -9.63
N LYS A 151 31.57 -2.07 -9.15
CA LYS A 151 30.42 -1.26 -9.55
C LYS A 151 30.49 -0.86 -11.03
N ARG A 152 31.65 -0.43 -11.52
CA ARG A 152 31.82 -0.03 -12.92
C ARG A 152 31.53 -1.19 -13.88
N VAL A 153 32.01 -2.39 -13.54
CA VAL A 153 31.75 -3.60 -14.33
C VAL A 153 30.25 -3.93 -14.33
N TRP A 154 29.57 -3.81 -13.18
CA TRP A 154 28.13 -4.04 -13.08
C TRP A 154 27.30 -2.99 -13.83
N ASP A 155 27.63 -1.71 -13.71
CA ASP A 155 26.92 -0.60 -14.36
C ASP A 155 26.93 -0.75 -15.89
N ALA A 156 27.98 -1.32 -16.47
CA ALA A 156 28.13 -1.57 -17.90
C ALA A 156 27.33 -2.77 -18.45
N VAL A 157 26.78 -3.63 -17.59
CA VAL A 157 25.94 -4.77 -18.01
C VAL A 157 24.56 -4.26 -18.43
N ASP A 158 24.09 -4.68 -19.59
CA ASP A 158 22.68 -4.51 -19.96
C ASP A 158 21.82 -5.42 -19.08
N LYS A 159 21.02 -4.83 -18.19
CA LYS A 159 20.21 -5.60 -17.23
C LYS A 159 18.94 -6.18 -17.85
N ASP A 160 18.58 -5.74 -19.05
CA ASP A 160 17.44 -6.28 -19.80
C ASP A 160 17.82 -7.54 -20.61
N ASP A 161 19.12 -7.77 -20.85
CA ASP A 161 19.66 -8.99 -21.47
C ASP A 161 20.14 -10.00 -20.42
N ILE A 162 19.33 -11.03 -20.16
CA ILE A 162 19.63 -12.08 -19.18
C ILE A 162 20.88 -12.88 -19.54
N ASP A 163 21.22 -13.03 -20.82
CA ASP A 163 22.46 -13.71 -21.21
C ASP A 163 23.68 -12.83 -20.93
N ALA A 164 23.56 -11.51 -21.03
CA ALA A 164 24.58 -10.57 -20.56
C ALA A 164 24.75 -10.63 -19.03
N VAL A 165 23.66 -10.68 -18.26
CA VAL A 165 23.69 -10.82 -16.79
C VAL A 165 24.31 -12.16 -16.36
N ARG A 166 23.96 -13.26 -17.03
CA ARG A 166 24.60 -14.58 -16.81
C ARG A 166 26.09 -14.57 -17.12
N LYS A 167 26.48 -13.93 -18.23
CA LYS A 167 27.88 -13.79 -18.63
C LYS A 167 28.67 -12.97 -17.62
N PHE A 168 28.07 -11.92 -17.05
CA PHE A 168 28.67 -11.15 -15.96
C PHE A 168 28.96 -12.04 -14.74
N MET A 169 27.99 -12.80 -14.25
CA MET A 169 28.18 -13.69 -13.10
C MET A 169 29.25 -14.77 -13.36
N LYS A 170 29.27 -15.32 -14.58
CA LYS A 170 30.25 -16.33 -14.98
C LYS A 170 31.68 -15.77 -15.02
N ASN A 171 31.84 -14.54 -15.49
CA ASN A 171 33.16 -13.92 -15.66
C ASN A 171 33.66 -13.25 -14.36
N ASN A 172 32.76 -12.89 -13.43
CA ASN A 172 33.09 -12.15 -12.22
C ASN A 172 32.51 -12.82 -10.95
N PRO A 173 32.88 -14.06 -10.62
CA PRO A 173 32.20 -14.84 -9.58
C PRO A 173 32.32 -14.28 -8.15
N GLN A 174 33.28 -13.40 -7.89
CA GLN A 174 33.54 -12.78 -6.57
C GLN A 174 33.03 -11.33 -6.48
N ASN A 175 32.45 -10.79 -7.55
CA ASN A 175 31.95 -9.42 -7.57
C ASN A 175 30.72 -9.27 -6.65
N ILE A 176 30.66 -8.18 -5.90
CA ILE A 176 29.62 -7.93 -4.90
C ILE A 176 28.19 -7.88 -5.48
N TYR A 177 28.04 -7.58 -6.77
CA TYR A 177 26.74 -7.49 -7.46
C TYR A 177 26.22 -8.83 -7.99
N CYS A 178 26.94 -9.94 -7.80
CA CYS A 178 26.46 -11.28 -8.19
C CYS A 178 25.11 -11.66 -7.55
N LYS A 179 24.82 -11.15 -6.35
CA LYS A 179 23.52 -11.38 -5.69
C LYS A 179 22.38 -10.67 -6.43
N GLU A 180 22.56 -9.39 -6.74
CA GLU A 180 21.60 -8.59 -7.51
C GLU A 180 21.40 -9.17 -8.91
N ALA A 181 22.49 -9.59 -9.56
CA ALA A 181 22.43 -10.29 -10.85
C ALA A 181 21.61 -11.59 -10.78
N GLN A 182 21.75 -12.37 -9.70
CA GLN A 182 20.96 -13.59 -9.50
C GLN A 182 19.48 -13.29 -9.24
N GLU A 183 19.17 -12.22 -8.52
CA GLU A 183 17.79 -11.75 -8.29
C GLU A 183 17.13 -11.36 -9.62
N LEU A 184 17.82 -10.60 -10.49
CA LEU A 184 17.32 -10.27 -11.84
C LEU A 184 17.06 -11.50 -12.71
N ILE A 185 17.94 -12.51 -12.65
CA ILE A 185 17.75 -13.78 -13.36
C ILE A 185 16.51 -14.50 -12.82
N ASN A 186 16.35 -14.58 -11.50
CA ASN A 186 15.21 -15.24 -10.87
C ASN A 186 13.90 -14.53 -11.19
N ASP A 187 13.87 -13.20 -11.14
CA ASP A 187 12.70 -12.39 -11.51
C ASP A 187 12.31 -12.61 -12.96
N SER A 188 13.28 -12.68 -13.87
CA SER A 188 13.02 -13.00 -15.28
C SER A 188 12.54 -14.43 -15.49
N ILE A 189 13.06 -15.41 -14.74
CA ILE A 189 12.62 -16.82 -14.82
C ILE A 189 11.21 -16.95 -14.26
N ASN A 190 10.92 -16.34 -13.12
CA ASN A 190 9.60 -16.33 -12.50
C ASN A 190 8.56 -15.69 -13.43
N SER A 191 8.91 -14.55 -14.05
CA SER A 191 8.10 -13.90 -15.09
C SER A 191 7.91 -14.77 -16.34
N SER A 192 8.84 -15.69 -16.65
CA SER A 192 8.68 -16.65 -17.77
C SER A 192 7.87 -17.91 -17.41
N TYR A 193 7.74 -18.23 -16.13
CA TYR A 193 6.99 -19.39 -15.63
C TYR A 193 5.54 -19.04 -15.26
N PHE A 194 5.28 -17.77 -14.96
CA PHE A 194 3.95 -17.18 -14.79
C PHE A 194 3.78 -16.06 -15.81
N ASP A 195 3.30 -16.42 -17.00
CA ASP A 195 2.80 -15.42 -17.94
C ASP A 195 1.58 -14.77 -17.27
N TYR A 196 1.68 -13.49 -16.89
CA TYR A 196 0.53 -12.74 -16.39
C TYR A 196 -0.47 -12.56 -17.54
N THR A 197 -1.47 -13.44 -17.58
CA THR A 197 -2.44 -13.52 -18.67
C THR A 197 -3.62 -12.58 -18.45
N VAL A 198 -4.40 -12.36 -19.51
CA VAL A 198 -5.68 -11.64 -19.42
C VAL A 198 -6.60 -12.32 -18.40
N GLU A 199 -6.62 -13.65 -18.34
CA GLU A 199 -7.41 -14.40 -17.35
C GLU A 199 -6.96 -14.13 -15.90
N GLU A 200 -5.66 -14.04 -15.64
CA GLU A 200 -5.12 -13.70 -14.32
C GLU A 200 -5.41 -12.25 -13.95
N LEU A 201 -5.29 -11.31 -14.89
CA LEU A 201 -5.71 -9.91 -14.68
C LEU A 201 -7.19 -9.82 -14.32
N LEU A 202 -8.06 -10.52 -15.04
CA LEU A 202 -9.50 -10.55 -14.77
C LEU A 202 -9.80 -11.19 -13.40
N HIS A 203 -9.06 -12.23 -13.02
CA HIS A 203 -9.17 -12.83 -11.69
C HIS A 203 -8.82 -11.82 -10.59
N ASP A 204 -7.70 -11.10 -10.72
CA ASP A 204 -7.27 -10.09 -9.76
C ASP A 204 -8.27 -8.93 -9.65
N ILE A 205 -8.79 -8.44 -10.80
CA ILE A 205 -9.86 -7.43 -10.84
C ILE A 205 -11.10 -7.90 -10.07
N ASP A 206 -11.48 -9.17 -10.18
CA ASP A 206 -12.64 -9.71 -9.46
C ASP A 206 -12.40 -9.79 -7.94
N GLN A 207 -11.17 -10.10 -7.51
CA GLN A 207 -10.82 -10.10 -6.08
C GLN A 207 -10.93 -8.71 -5.46
N VAL A 208 -10.57 -7.66 -6.21
CA VAL A 208 -10.59 -6.25 -5.73
C VAL A 208 -11.97 -5.84 -5.20
N VAL A 209 -13.07 -6.28 -5.83
CA VAL A 209 -14.43 -5.93 -5.40
C VAL A 209 -14.81 -6.54 -4.05
N THR A 210 -14.19 -7.66 -3.70
CA THR A 210 -14.58 -8.48 -2.54
C THR A 210 -13.67 -8.27 -1.32
N ASP A 211 -12.51 -7.64 -1.51
CA ASP A 211 -11.54 -7.35 -0.48
C ASP A 211 -11.90 -6.08 0.32
N LYS A 212 -12.20 -6.27 1.61
CA LYS A 212 -12.55 -5.19 2.55
C LYS A 212 -11.37 -4.28 2.90
N THR A 213 -10.14 -4.69 2.63
CA THR A 213 -8.93 -3.90 2.95
C THR A 213 -8.69 -2.78 1.93
N ILE A 214 -9.31 -2.88 0.76
CA ILE A 214 -9.15 -1.91 -0.33
C ILE A 214 -10.14 -0.75 -0.11
N SER A 215 -9.59 0.45 0.08
CA SER A 215 -10.37 1.67 0.31
C SER A 215 -11.00 2.23 -0.97
N ASP A 216 -10.29 2.13 -2.10
CA ASP A 216 -10.77 2.56 -3.42
C ASP A 216 -10.59 1.42 -4.45
N PRO A 217 -11.61 0.57 -4.60
CA PRO A 217 -11.57 -0.56 -5.53
C PRO A 217 -11.36 -0.13 -6.99
N GLN A 218 -11.95 1.00 -7.42
CA GLN A 218 -11.85 1.44 -8.81
C GLN A 218 -10.44 1.96 -9.13
N LEU A 219 -9.83 2.71 -8.21
CA LEU A 219 -8.42 3.10 -8.32
C LEU A 219 -7.52 1.86 -8.40
N ARG A 220 -7.74 0.87 -7.53
CA ARG A 220 -6.93 -0.35 -7.51
C ARG A 220 -7.05 -1.17 -8.79
N MET A 221 -8.26 -1.28 -9.36
CA MET A 221 -8.48 -1.92 -10.66
C MET A 221 -7.70 -1.22 -11.77
N TYR A 222 -7.76 0.12 -11.82
CA TYR A 222 -7.00 0.90 -12.79
C TYR A 222 -5.48 0.69 -12.62
N GLU A 223 -4.96 0.66 -11.39
CA GLU A 223 -3.53 0.39 -11.13
C GLU A 223 -3.09 -1.00 -11.60
N LEU A 224 -3.94 -2.03 -11.46
CA LEU A 224 -3.65 -3.38 -11.95
C LEU A 224 -3.56 -3.41 -13.48
N ILE A 225 -4.56 -2.82 -14.17
CA ILE A 225 -4.58 -2.76 -15.63
C ILE A 225 -3.40 -1.92 -16.15
N LYS A 226 -3.15 -0.76 -15.55
CA LYS A 226 -2.01 0.10 -15.88
C LYS A 226 -0.68 -0.65 -15.73
N LYS A 227 -0.50 -1.36 -14.62
CA LYS A 227 0.71 -2.17 -14.39
C LYS A 227 0.87 -3.25 -15.45
N ALA A 228 -0.23 -3.91 -15.84
CA ALA A 228 -0.22 -4.95 -16.87
C ALA A 228 0.16 -4.38 -18.26
N LEU A 229 -0.40 -3.23 -18.63
CA LEU A 229 -0.13 -2.55 -19.91
C LEU A 229 1.28 -1.92 -19.97
N ASP A 230 1.79 -1.43 -18.84
CA ASP A 230 3.13 -0.81 -18.76
C ASP A 230 4.26 -1.85 -18.68
N ASP A 231 3.94 -3.14 -18.47
CA ASP A 231 4.94 -4.20 -18.40
C ASP A 231 5.48 -4.51 -19.81
N LYS A 232 6.68 -4.02 -20.10
CA LYS A 232 7.38 -4.25 -21.37
C LYS A 232 7.66 -5.73 -21.67
N LYS A 233 7.62 -6.60 -20.65
CA LYS A 233 7.79 -8.05 -20.78
C LYS A 233 6.45 -8.80 -20.76
N GLY A 234 5.35 -8.09 -20.49
CA GLY A 234 4.00 -8.60 -20.42
C GLY A 234 3.42 -8.92 -21.81
N LYS A 235 2.36 -9.74 -21.83
CA LYS A 235 1.63 -10.14 -23.05
C LYS A 235 0.30 -9.42 -23.22
N ILE A 236 -0.07 -8.52 -22.29
CA ILE A 236 -1.35 -7.82 -22.30
C ILE A 236 -1.17 -6.50 -23.04
N GLU A 237 -1.86 -6.38 -24.17
CA GLU A 237 -1.87 -5.20 -25.02
C GLU A 237 -3.16 -4.39 -24.80
N VAL A 238 -3.21 -3.17 -25.36
CA VAL A 238 -4.41 -2.33 -25.30
C VAL A 238 -5.61 -3.03 -25.97
N ASP A 239 -5.36 -3.76 -27.06
CA ASP A 239 -6.39 -4.51 -27.79
C ASP A 239 -7.04 -5.57 -26.89
N ASP A 240 -6.31 -6.22 -25.99
CA ASP A 240 -6.90 -7.17 -25.02
C ASP A 240 -7.91 -6.47 -24.08
N ILE A 241 -7.62 -5.22 -23.69
CA ILE A 241 -8.52 -4.43 -22.85
C ILE A 241 -9.76 -4.00 -23.64
N LEU A 242 -9.59 -3.64 -24.91
CA LEU A 242 -10.71 -3.32 -25.81
C LEU A 242 -11.58 -4.55 -26.07
N ASP A 243 -10.99 -5.74 -26.28
CA ASP A 243 -11.71 -7.02 -26.41
C ASP A 243 -12.52 -7.36 -25.16
N ILE A 244 -11.96 -7.11 -23.97
CA ILE A 244 -12.69 -7.25 -22.70
C ILE A 244 -13.94 -6.34 -22.68
N ILE A 245 -13.80 -5.10 -23.14
CA ILE A 245 -14.89 -4.11 -23.18
C ILE A 245 -15.91 -4.46 -24.27
N GLU A 246 -15.48 -4.97 -25.42
CA GLU A 246 -16.38 -5.40 -26.50
C GLU A 246 -17.23 -6.60 -26.05
N LEU A 247 -16.59 -7.57 -25.40
CA LEU A 247 -17.25 -8.78 -24.92
C LEU A 247 -18.28 -8.47 -23.81
N ASP A 248 -17.94 -7.57 -22.89
CA ASP A 248 -18.82 -7.08 -21.84
C ASP A 248 -18.51 -5.61 -21.51
N ASN A 249 -19.27 -4.70 -22.14
CA ASN A 249 -19.14 -3.25 -21.91
C ASN A 249 -19.47 -2.82 -20.48
N ASN A 250 -19.96 -3.74 -19.64
CA ASN A 250 -20.24 -3.55 -18.23
C ASN A 250 -19.17 -4.19 -17.33
N ARG A 251 -18.04 -4.65 -17.89
CA ARG A 251 -16.98 -5.33 -17.16
C ARG A 251 -16.17 -4.42 -16.25
N LEU A 252 -15.86 -3.20 -16.71
CA LEU A 252 -14.99 -2.24 -16.02
C LEU A 252 -15.75 -0.96 -15.62
N PRO A 253 -15.46 -0.33 -14.46
CA PRO A 253 -16.08 0.92 -14.04
C PRO A 253 -15.77 2.11 -14.95
N SER A 254 -16.68 3.08 -15.08
CA SER A 254 -16.46 4.28 -15.91
C SER A 254 -15.23 5.09 -15.49
N LEU A 255 -14.89 5.14 -14.19
CA LEU A 255 -13.67 5.80 -13.71
C LEU A 255 -12.40 5.13 -14.24
N VAL A 256 -12.38 3.79 -14.29
CA VAL A 256 -11.23 3.02 -14.80
C VAL A 256 -11.03 3.33 -16.28
N ILE A 257 -12.10 3.24 -17.06
CA ILE A 257 -12.08 3.57 -18.49
C ILE A 257 -11.65 5.02 -18.71
N SER A 258 -12.21 5.97 -17.95
CA SER A 258 -11.88 7.39 -18.08
C SER A 258 -10.41 7.67 -17.80
N ARG A 259 -9.81 6.99 -16.81
CA ARG A 259 -8.38 7.12 -16.50
C ARG A 259 -7.50 6.49 -17.56
N LEU A 260 -7.87 5.33 -18.11
CA LEU A 260 -7.13 4.71 -19.21
C LEU A 260 -7.11 5.61 -20.45
N ILE A 261 -8.23 6.30 -20.74
CA ILE A 261 -8.29 7.30 -21.80
C ILE A 261 -7.43 8.54 -21.47
N GLN A 262 -7.47 9.03 -20.23
CA GLN A 262 -6.64 10.17 -19.79
C GLN A 262 -5.15 9.88 -19.92
N ASP A 263 -4.74 8.64 -19.64
CA ASP A 263 -3.36 8.16 -19.80
C ASP A 263 -3.01 7.79 -21.25
N SER A 264 -3.92 8.02 -22.20
CA SER A 264 -3.72 7.79 -23.63
C SER A 264 -3.49 6.33 -24.03
N TYR A 265 -4.03 5.36 -23.27
CA TYR A 265 -4.00 3.96 -23.70
C TYR A 265 -4.94 3.72 -24.90
N PHE A 266 -6.14 4.30 -24.88
CA PHE A 266 -7.08 4.32 -26.00
C PHE A 266 -7.95 5.59 -25.94
N SER A 267 -8.80 5.82 -26.93
CA SER A 267 -9.59 7.03 -27.14
C SER A 267 -11.09 6.82 -26.92
N TYR A 268 -11.84 7.93 -26.92
CA TYR A 268 -13.30 7.85 -26.96
C TYR A 268 -13.82 7.33 -28.31
N GLU A 269 -13.09 7.55 -29.40
CA GLU A 269 -13.45 7.00 -30.72
C GLU A 269 -13.37 5.48 -30.74
N ASP A 270 -12.34 4.89 -30.12
CA ASP A 270 -12.19 3.42 -30.03
C ASP A 270 -13.42 2.78 -29.37
N LEU A 271 -13.97 3.41 -28.32
CA LEU A 271 -15.20 2.94 -27.68
C LEU A 271 -16.43 3.03 -28.60
N GLU A 272 -16.55 4.09 -29.41
CA GLU A 272 -17.63 4.20 -30.40
C GLU A 272 -17.50 3.13 -31.50
N ASP A 273 -16.27 2.82 -31.92
CA ASP A 273 -15.96 1.78 -32.92
C ASP A 273 -16.27 0.35 -32.42
N LEU A 274 -16.13 0.10 -31.11
CA LEU A 274 -16.64 -1.12 -30.45
C LEU A 274 -18.18 -1.19 -30.39
N GLY A 275 -18.88 -0.18 -30.90
CA GLY A 275 -20.35 -0.13 -30.93
C GLY A 275 -20.98 0.42 -29.65
N ILE A 276 -20.19 1.01 -28.73
CA ILE A 276 -20.74 1.65 -27.54
C ILE A 276 -21.46 2.94 -27.95
N SER A 277 -22.73 3.07 -27.55
CA SER A 277 -23.53 4.19 -28.01
C SER A 277 -22.94 5.53 -27.58
N ARG A 278 -22.93 6.50 -28.49
CA ARG A 278 -22.43 7.87 -28.29
C ARG A 278 -22.98 8.58 -27.04
N GLU A 279 -24.18 8.23 -26.59
CA GLU A 279 -24.75 8.77 -25.35
C GLU A 279 -23.97 8.33 -24.09
N PHE A 280 -23.53 7.07 -24.04
CA PHE A 280 -22.68 6.56 -22.96
C PHE A 280 -21.28 7.18 -23.02
N VAL A 281 -20.67 7.23 -24.22
CA VAL A 281 -19.35 7.84 -24.41
C VAL A 281 -19.34 9.33 -24.03
N ARG A 282 -20.38 10.08 -24.42
CA ARG A 282 -20.54 11.49 -23.98
C ARG A 282 -20.69 11.63 -22.48
N GLN A 283 -21.39 10.71 -21.82
CA GLN A 283 -21.56 10.77 -20.37
C GLN A 283 -20.26 10.39 -19.64
N LEU A 284 -19.52 9.41 -20.16
CA LEU A 284 -18.17 9.05 -19.72
C LEU A 284 -17.21 10.25 -19.81
N ALA A 285 -17.22 10.97 -20.94
CA ALA A 285 -16.35 12.12 -21.19
C ALA A 285 -16.58 13.30 -20.22
N LYS A 286 -17.76 13.41 -19.59
CA LYS A 286 -18.01 14.41 -18.54
C LYS A 286 -17.26 14.10 -17.24
N ASN A 287 -16.78 12.86 -17.06
CA ASN A 287 -16.06 12.39 -15.87
C ASN A 287 -16.75 12.78 -14.56
N THR A 288 -18.08 12.62 -14.51
CA THR A 288 -18.90 12.98 -13.34
C THR A 288 -18.95 11.78 -12.40
N GLN A 289 -18.65 11.98 -11.12
CA GLN A 289 -18.78 10.92 -10.13
C GLN A 289 -20.24 10.73 -9.68
N GLY A 290 -20.60 9.48 -9.39
CA GLY A 290 -21.90 9.15 -8.80
C GLY A 290 -22.11 9.77 -7.42
N ALA A 291 -23.38 9.87 -7.01
CA ALA A 291 -23.71 10.38 -5.68
C ALA A 291 -23.10 9.51 -4.58
N LYS A 292 -22.44 10.15 -3.62
CA LYS A 292 -22.01 9.53 -2.36
C LYS A 292 -23.05 9.83 -1.28
N PHE A 293 -23.38 8.82 -0.50
CA PHE A 293 -24.32 8.94 0.61
C PHE A 293 -23.55 8.84 1.93
N GLU A 294 -23.88 9.71 2.88
CA GLU A 294 -23.26 9.75 4.19
C GLU A 294 -24.07 8.93 5.20
N ALA A 295 -23.37 8.27 6.12
CA ALA A 295 -24.00 7.55 7.20
C ALA A 295 -24.88 8.48 8.05
N SER A 296 -26.09 8.05 8.40
CA SER A 296 -26.94 8.78 9.35
C SER A 296 -26.40 8.60 10.78
N ASP A 297 -26.23 9.71 11.49
CA ASP A 297 -25.92 9.72 12.93
C ASP A 297 -27.14 9.48 13.83
N SER A 298 -28.35 9.66 13.29
CA SER A 298 -29.60 9.44 14.03
C SER A 298 -29.90 7.94 14.15
N PRO A 299 -30.42 7.46 15.30
CA PRO A 299 -30.80 6.07 15.46
C PRO A 299 -31.97 5.70 14.52
N LEU A 300 -31.99 4.45 14.09
CA LEU A 300 -33.08 3.92 13.26
C LEU A 300 -34.34 3.78 14.13
N ASN A 301 -35.38 4.56 13.86
CA ASN A 301 -36.63 4.51 14.61
C ASN A 301 -37.84 4.63 13.68
N ILE A 302 -38.88 3.84 13.94
CA ILE A 302 -40.13 3.86 13.16
C ILE A 302 -41.28 4.27 14.07
N ASP A 303 -41.62 5.56 14.05
CA ASP A 303 -42.73 6.12 14.84
C ASP A 303 -44.04 6.24 14.04
N ARG A 304 -43.95 6.09 12.71
CA ARG A 304 -45.08 6.28 11.79
C ARG A 304 -45.95 5.03 11.74
N VAL A 305 -47.26 5.19 11.83
CA VAL A 305 -48.23 4.13 11.49
C VAL A 305 -48.32 4.02 9.98
N SER A 306 -47.77 2.95 9.41
CA SER A 306 -47.61 2.78 7.96
C SER A 306 -47.56 1.31 7.55
N THR A 307 -47.45 1.06 6.23
CA THR A 307 -46.94 -0.21 5.71
C THR A 307 -45.43 -0.13 5.60
N GLU A 308 -44.72 -1.04 6.24
CA GLU A 308 -43.26 -1.08 6.28
C GLU A 308 -42.72 -1.96 5.16
N LEU A 309 -41.73 -1.47 4.42
CA LEU A 309 -41.04 -2.17 3.34
C LEU A 309 -39.58 -2.40 3.73
N TYR A 310 -39.13 -3.64 3.75
CA TYR A 310 -37.77 -4.00 4.13
C TYR A 310 -37.02 -4.62 2.96
N PHE A 311 -35.90 -4.03 2.56
CA PHE A 311 -35.05 -4.55 1.49
C PHE A 311 -33.83 -5.27 2.05
N TRP A 312 -33.73 -6.58 1.76
CA TRP A 312 -32.68 -7.47 2.23
C TRP A 312 -31.78 -7.87 1.08
N GLY A 313 -30.52 -8.14 1.34
CA GLY A 313 -29.62 -8.69 0.33
C GLY A 313 -28.17 -8.36 0.61
N ILE A 314 -27.28 -9.20 0.10
CA ILE A 314 -25.84 -9.08 0.33
C ILE A 314 -25.27 -7.80 -0.32
N PRO A 315 -24.00 -7.43 -0.03
CA PRO A 315 -23.34 -6.34 -0.76
C PRO A 315 -23.37 -6.58 -2.27
N SER A 316 -23.45 -5.49 -3.03
CA SER A 316 -23.46 -5.49 -4.50
C SER A 316 -24.63 -6.21 -5.18
N SER A 317 -25.67 -6.66 -4.45
CA SER A 317 -26.85 -7.31 -5.05
C SER A 317 -27.81 -6.38 -5.81
N GLY A 318 -27.53 -5.07 -5.87
CA GLY A 318 -28.35 -4.08 -6.56
C GLY A 318 -29.52 -3.50 -5.75
N LYS A 319 -29.57 -3.68 -4.42
CA LYS A 319 -30.61 -3.11 -3.53
C LYS A 319 -30.80 -1.61 -3.69
N THR A 320 -29.73 -0.84 -3.46
CA THR A 320 -29.73 0.63 -3.54
C THR A 320 -30.21 1.12 -4.90
N CYS A 321 -29.76 0.47 -5.98
CA CYS A 321 -30.21 0.76 -7.33
C CYS A 321 -31.71 0.44 -7.51
N ALA A 322 -32.18 -0.72 -7.03
CA ALA A 322 -33.58 -1.11 -7.13
C ALA A 322 -34.49 -0.16 -6.36
N LEU A 323 -34.10 0.17 -5.12
CA LEU A 323 -34.83 1.11 -4.27
C LEU A 323 -34.87 2.51 -4.88
N GLY A 324 -33.75 3.02 -5.39
CA GLY A 324 -33.70 4.34 -6.02
C GLY A 324 -34.58 4.43 -7.26
N ALA A 325 -34.58 3.40 -8.09
CA ALA A 325 -35.49 3.28 -9.23
C ALA A 325 -36.96 3.23 -8.80
N ILE A 326 -37.29 2.48 -7.73
CA ILE A 326 -38.65 2.40 -7.16
C ILE A 326 -39.10 3.78 -6.68
N LEU A 327 -38.27 4.48 -5.90
CA LEU A 327 -38.58 5.82 -5.39
C LEU A 327 -38.71 6.83 -6.53
N ARG A 328 -37.87 6.72 -7.56
CA ARG A 328 -37.94 7.57 -8.76
C ARG A 328 -39.25 7.39 -9.51
N VAL A 329 -39.74 6.16 -9.64
CA VAL A 329 -41.04 5.87 -10.27
C VAL A 329 -42.20 6.29 -9.36
N ALA A 330 -42.10 6.03 -8.06
CA ALA A 330 -43.11 6.42 -7.08
C ALA A 330 -43.37 7.94 -7.07
N GLY A 331 -42.31 8.76 -7.22
CA GLY A 331 -42.41 10.21 -7.32
C GLY A 331 -42.71 10.76 -8.73
N SER A 332 -42.75 9.92 -9.76
CA SER A 332 -42.85 10.37 -11.16
C SER A 332 -44.26 10.77 -11.61
N GLY A 333 -45.30 10.32 -10.91
CA GLY A 333 -46.68 10.47 -11.34
C GLY A 333 -47.19 9.39 -12.30
N THR A 334 -46.37 8.40 -12.70
CA THR A 334 -46.78 7.37 -13.69
C THR A 334 -47.64 6.25 -13.09
N VAL A 335 -47.26 5.72 -11.92
CA VAL A 335 -47.99 4.63 -11.24
C VAL A 335 -48.76 5.16 -10.04
N ALA A 336 -48.05 5.78 -9.09
CA ALA A 336 -48.69 6.60 -8.07
C ALA A 336 -48.89 8.00 -8.64
N ARG A 337 -50.01 8.66 -8.29
CA ARG A 337 -50.30 10.02 -8.73
C ARG A 337 -49.31 11.03 -8.18
N THR A 338 -48.90 10.84 -6.92
CA THR A 338 -47.87 11.64 -6.27
C THR A 338 -47.29 10.91 -5.07
N MET A 339 -46.06 11.28 -4.71
CA MET A 339 -45.39 10.87 -3.49
C MET A 339 -45.18 12.08 -2.59
N MET A 340 -45.57 11.98 -1.32
CA MET A 340 -45.37 13.02 -0.32
C MET A 340 -44.38 12.52 0.75
N MET A 341 -43.16 13.06 0.75
CA MET A 341 -42.11 12.68 1.69
C MET A 341 -42.40 13.17 3.11
N ASP A 342 -42.01 12.38 4.11
CA ASP A 342 -42.05 12.77 5.52
C ASP A 342 -40.80 13.59 5.87
N PRO A 343 -40.92 14.89 6.22
CA PRO A 343 -39.75 15.68 6.57
C PRO A 343 -39.09 15.23 7.88
N ASN A 344 -39.74 14.38 8.68
CA ASN A 344 -39.22 13.92 9.97
C ASN A 344 -38.56 12.53 9.90
N CYS A 345 -38.54 11.88 8.74
CA CYS A 345 -37.87 10.58 8.62
C CYS A 345 -36.35 10.74 8.65
N GLN A 346 -35.65 9.74 9.20
CA GLN A 346 -34.20 9.74 9.34
C GLN A 346 -33.50 9.93 7.98
N GLY A 347 -33.99 9.24 6.95
CA GLY A 347 -33.43 9.19 5.61
C GLY A 347 -34.01 10.23 4.65
N TYR A 348 -34.47 11.40 5.11
CA TYR A 348 -35.08 12.41 4.24
C TYR A 348 -34.15 12.87 3.10
N ASP A 349 -32.89 13.20 3.40
CA ASP A 349 -31.90 13.60 2.38
C ASP A 349 -31.58 12.44 1.44
N TYR A 350 -31.41 11.22 1.97
CA TYR A 350 -31.20 10.01 1.19
C TYR A 350 -32.34 9.75 0.19
N MET A 351 -33.59 9.85 0.65
CA MET A 351 -34.80 9.70 -0.17
C MET A 351 -34.94 10.78 -1.24
N ASN A 352 -34.39 11.98 -1.02
CA ASN A 352 -34.34 13.04 -2.03
C ASN A 352 -33.27 12.79 -3.08
N ARG A 353 -32.06 12.38 -2.68
CA ARG A 353 -30.89 12.24 -3.58
C ARG A 353 -30.91 10.96 -4.39
N LEU A 354 -31.30 9.85 -3.78
CA LEU A 354 -31.21 8.54 -4.41
C LEU A 354 -32.01 8.44 -5.73
N PRO A 355 -33.26 8.95 -5.84
CA PRO A 355 -34.00 8.97 -7.10
C PRO A 355 -33.34 9.78 -8.22
N GLN A 356 -32.60 10.84 -7.87
CA GLN A 356 -31.94 11.73 -8.84
C GLN A 356 -30.82 11.02 -9.60
N CYS A 357 -30.29 9.92 -9.07
CA CYS A 357 -29.31 9.07 -9.76
C CYS A 357 -29.89 8.39 -11.01
N PHE A 358 -31.20 8.46 -11.21
CA PHE A 358 -31.91 7.90 -12.37
C PHE A 358 -32.47 8.99 -13.28
N ASP A 359 -32.30 10.27 -12.92
CA ASP A 359 -32.58 11.38 -13.81
C ASP A 359 -31.41 11.57 -14.78
N SER A 360 -31.72 11.69 -16.06
CA SER A 360 -30.70 11.86 -17.10
C SER A 360 -30.93 13.16 -17.86
N PHE A 361 -29.87 13.97 -17.98
CA PHE A 361 -29.88 15.17 -18.83
C PHE A 361 -29.75 14.81 -20.32
N ASN A 362 -29.10 13.67 -20.64
CA ASN A 362 -28.79 13.21 -22.00
C ASN A 362 -29.25 11.76 -22.26
N GLY A 363 -30.22 11.24 -21.51
CA GLY A 363 -30.68 9.84 -21.64
C GLY A 363 -29.84 8.80 -20.88
N VAL A 364 -28.65 9.16 -20.39
CA VAL A 364 -27.80 8.32 -19.53
C VAL A 364 -27.65 8.96 -18.15
N ALA A 365 -27.94 8.21 -17.10
CA ALA A 365 -27.79 8.57 -15.70
C ALA A 365 -26.58 7.86 -15.07
N ILE A 366 -26.16 8.30 -13.88
CA ILE A 366 -25.06 7.69 -13.12
C ILE A 366 -25.64 6.99 -11.90
N LEU A 367 -25.46 5.67 -11.83
CA LEU A 367 -25.96 4.85 -10.76
C LEU A 367 -25.33 5.24 -9.42
N PRO A 368 -26.08 5.09 -8.32
CA PRO A 368 -25.58 5.37 -6.98
C PRO A 368 -24.39 4.46 -6.65
N GLY A 369 -23.41 5.01 -5.92
CA GLY A 369 -22.34 4.21 -5.32
C GLY A 369 -22.87 3.25 -4.24
N GLY A 370 -21.98 2.37 -3.75
CA GLY A 370 -22.32 1.49 -2.64
C GLY A 370 -22.70 2.28 -1.37
N THR A 371 -23.76 1.85 -0.68
CA THR A 371 -24.13 2.38 0.63
C THR A 371 -22.98 2.17 1.63
N PRO A 372 -22.64 3.17 2.48
CA PRO A 372 -21.62 3.00 3.51
C PRO A 372 -21.85 1.75 4.38
N VAL A 373 -20.75 1.16 4.85
CA VAL A 373 -20.78 -0.01 5.73
C VAL A 373 -21.63 0.30 6.96
N ALA A 374 -22.57 -0.60 7.27
CA ALA A 374 -23.43 -0.54 8.46
C ALA A 374 -24.46 0.61 8.54
N SER A 375 -24.66 1.42 7.49
CA SER A 375 -25.69 2.47 7.49
C SER A 375 -27.02 1.95 6.94
N SER A 376 -28.06 2.00 7.76
CA SER A 376 -29.45 1.73 7.33
C SER A 376 -30.25 3.03 7.34
N TYR A 377 -31.18 3.18 6.38
CA TYR A 377 -31.98 4.40 6.23
C TYR A 377 -33.46 4.10 6.35
N GLU A 378 -34.13 4.79 7.26
CA GLU A 378 -35.59 4.85 7.36
C GLU A 378 -36.14 6.00 6.50
N MET A 379 -37.10 5.70 5.63
CA MET A 379 -37.69 6.65 4.69
C MET A 379 -39.21 6.59 4.75
N GLY A 380 -39.81 7.58 5.40
CA GLY A 380 -41.26 7.74 5.49
C GLY A 380 -41.83 8.56 4.33
N PHE A 381 -42.90 8.09 3.71
CA PHE A 381 -43.62 8.84 2.67
C PHE A 381 -45.06 8.35 2.50
N ASP A 382 -45.90 9.14 1.81
CA ASP A 382 -47.20 8.68 1.32
C ASP A 382 -47.20 8.52 -0.18
N LEU A 383 -47.87 7.48 -0.65
CA LEU A 383 -48.29 7.36 -2.04
C LEU A 383 -49.76 7.68 -2.16
N ILE A 384 -50.11 8.50 -3.15
CA ILE A 384 -51.51 8.73 -3.52
C ILE A 384 -51.82 7.92 -4.77
N ASP A 385 -52.80 7.03 -4.69
CA ASP A 385 -53.23 6.22 -5.84
C ASP A 385 -54.17 7.00 -6.79
N ASP A 386 -54.52 6.37 -7.91
CA ASP A 386 -55.44 6.87 -8.93
C ASP A 386 -56.84 7.19 -8.38
N LYS A 387 -57.24 6.51 -7.30
CA LYS A 387 -58.51 6.68 -6.58
C LYS A 387 -58.41 7.68 -5.43
N HIS A 388 -57.35 8.48 -5.38
CA HIS A 388 -57.09 9.46 -4.33
C HIS A 388 -56.95 8.87 -2.92
N LYS A 389 -56.67 7.58 -2.78
CA LYS A 389 -56.38 7.01 -1.46
C LYS A 389 -54.93 7.27 -1.11
N ARG A 390 -54.70 7.62 0.16
CA ARG A 390 -53.38 7.81 0.75
C ARG A 390 -52.89 6.49 1.32
N HIS A 391 -51.70 6.08 0.91
CA HIS A 391 -51.02 4.89 1.39
C HIS A 391 -49.77 5.33 2.17
N PRO A 392 -49.80 5.34 3.52
CA PRO A 392 -48.62 5.65 4.32
C PRO A 392 -47.62 4.51 4.25
N ILE A 393 -46.37 4.81 3.86
CA ILE A 393 -45.28 3.86 3.68
C ILE A 393 -44.09 4.28 4.53
N THR A 394 -43.40 3.31 5.12
CA THR A 394 -42.05 3.48 5.67
C THR A 394 -41.14 2.45 5.01
N CYS A 395 -40.13 2.89 4.28
CA CYS A 395 -39.17 2.02 3.63
C CYS A 395 -37.86 1.99 4.41
N ILE A 396 -37.30 0.81 4.61
CA ILE A 396 -36.02 0.60 5.28
C ILE A 396 -35.02 0.00 4.27
N ASP A 397 -33.96 0.75 3.98
CA ASP A 397 -32.80 0.26 3.22
C ASP A 397 -31.76 -0.26 4.20
N PHE A 398 -31.59 -1.59 4.25
CA PHE A 398 -30.59 -2.21 5.10
C PHE A 398 -29.24 -2.30 4.39
N ALA A 399 -28.18 -1.94 5.11
CA ALA A 399 -26.81 -2.15 4.64
C ALA A 399 -26.60 -3.62 4.23
N GLY A 400 -26.00 -3.86 3.05
CA GLY A 400 -25.75 -5.21 2.57
C GLY A 400 -24.85 -6.05 3.50
N GLU A 401 -23.99 -5.37 4.27
CA GLU A 401 -23.13 -5.98 5.28
C GLU A 401 -23.92 -6.67 6.41
N LEU A 402 -25.18 -6.32 6.65
CA LEU A 402 -26.00 -6.96 7.69
C LEU A 402 -26.11 -8.46 7.52
N ILE A 403 -26.26 -8.95 6.28
CA ILE A 403 -26.30 -10.39 6.00
C ILE A 403 -24.96 -11.06 6.37
N ARG A 404 -23.84 -10.39 6.12
CA ARG A 404 -22.51 -10.89 6.51
C ARG A 404 -22.37 -10.91 8.04
N CYS A 405 -22.90 -9.90 8.72
CA CYS A 405 -22.93 -9.83 10.18
C CYS A 405 -23.76 -10.98 10.78
N MET A 406 -24.94 -11.28 10.21
CA MET A 406 -25.77 -12.42 10.64
C MET A 406 -25.02 -13.75 10.50
N TYR A 407 -24.31 -13.94 9.38
CA TYR A 407 -23.47 -15.12 9.19
C TYR A 407 -22.38 -15.22 10.25
N LYS A 408 -21.65 -14.13 10.53
CA LYS A 408 -20.64 -14.09 11.60
C LYS A 408 -21.24 -14.44 12.97
N LYS A 409 -22.41 -13.86 13.28
CA LYS A 409 -23.13 -14.12 14.54
C LYS A 409 -23.51 -15.60 14.70
N ILE A 410 -24.07 -16.23 13.66
CA ILE A 410 -24.44 -17.65 13.69
C ILE A 410 -23.21 -18.56 13.77
N SER A 411 -22.14 -18.21 13.06
CA SER A 411 -20.89 -18.97 13.03
C SER A 411 -19.99 -18.75 14.24
N GLY A 412 -20.41 -17.94 15.22
CA GLY A 412 -19.63 -17.63 16.42
C GLY A 412 -18.37 -16.79 16.16
N LYS A 413 -18.27 -16.14 15.00
CA LYS A 413 -17.14 -15.27 14.65
C LYS A 413 -17.26 -13.90 15.35
N PRO A 414 -16.13 -13.25 15.68
CA PRO A 414 -16.15 -11.92 16.26
C PRO A 414 -16.72 -10.89 15.27
N LEU A 415 -17.47 -9.94 15.82
CA LEU A 415 -18.05 -8.79 15.10
C LEU A 415 -17.28 -7.53 15.51
N THR A 416 -16.99 -6.65 14.56
CA THR A 416 -16.45 -5.31 14.88
C THR A 416 -17.50 -4.45 15.60
N ILE A 417 -17.09 -3.32 16.19
CA ILE A 417 -18.02 -2.39 16.86
C ILE A 417 -19.11 -1.90 15.91
N GLN A 418 -18.75 -1.58 14.65
CA GLN A 418 -19.71 -1.16 13.63
C GLN A 418 -20.67 -2.29 13.22
N GLU A 419 -20.16 -3.51 13.06
CA GLU A 419 -20.98 -4.69 12.74
C GLU A 419 -21.95 -5.05 13.88
N GLN A 420 -21.53 -4.89 15.14
CA GLN A 420 -22.38 -5.07 16.31
C GLN A 420 -23.49 -4.01 16.35
N LYS A 421 -23.15 -2.74 16.12
CA LYS A 421 -24.14 -1.65 16.06
C LYS A 421 -25.19 -1.91 14.97
N ALA A 422 -24.75 -2.31 13.77
CA ALA A 422 -25.66 -2.62 12.66
C ALA A 422 -26.67 -3.74 13.02
N LEU A 423 -26.18 -4.84 13.62
CA LEU A 423 -27.07 -5.92 14.06
C LEU A 423 -27.99 -5.50 15.21
N GLN A 424 -27.53 -4.60 16.08
CA GLN A 424 -28.37 -4.04 17.12
C GLN A 424 -29.48 -3.19 16.53
N ASP A 425 -29.19 -2.28 15.59
CA ASP A 425 -30.21 -1.46 14.91
C ASP A 425 -31.27 -2.33 14.21
N LEU A 426 -30.83 -3.43 13.58
CA LEU A 426 -31.72 -4.43 13.00
C LEU A 426 -32.60 -5.10 14.08
N THR A 427 -31.99 -5.51 15.19
CA THR A 427 -32.69 -6.13 16.33
C THR A 427 -33.68 -5.15 16.97
N ASP A 428 -33.37 -3.86 16.99
CA ASP A 428 -34.25 -2.84 17.56
C ASP A 428 -35.48 -2.63 16.69
N VAL A 429 -35.36 -2.63 15.36
CA VAL A 429 -36.50 -2.41 14.46
C VAL A 429 -37.31 -3.68 14.20
N LEU A 430 -36.62 -4.83 14.09
CA LEU A 430 -37.21 -6.10 13.67
C LEU A 430 -37.22 -7.18 14.73
N GLY A 431 -36.57 -6.96 15.88
CA GLY A 431 -36.49 -7.92 16.97
C GLY A 431 -37.85 -8.45 17.37
N GLY A 432 -37.93 -9.77 17.46
CA GLY A 432 -39.13 -10.47 17.89
C GLY A 432 -39.19 -10.58 19.40
N LYS A 433 -39.57 -11.76 19.86
CA LYS A 433 -39.40 -12.16 21.25
C LYS A 433 -38.24 -13.13 21.34
N ASP A 434 -37.44 -13.04 22.39
CA ASP A 434 -36.42 -14.04 22.69
C ASP A 434 -37.05 -15.41 22.99
N GLU A 435 -36.21 -16.43 23.16
CA GLU A 435 -36.64 -17.79 23.52
C GLU A 435 -37.45 -17.87 24.83
N ASN A 436 -37.34 -16.83 25.68
CA ASN A 436 -38.05 -16.68 26.95
C ASN A 436 -39.31 -15.80 26.83
N GLY A 437 -39.64 -15.30 25.64
CA GLY A 437 -40.83 -14.48 25.39
C GLY A 437 -40.68 -12.98 25.67
N ASN A 438 -39.47 -12.50 26.02
CA ASN A 438 -39.20 -11.07 26.23
C ASN A 438 -39.10 -10.35 24.88
N THR A 439 -39.74 -9.19 24.76
CA THR A 439 -39.64 -8.36 23.56
C THR A 439 -38.19 -7.88 23.39
N MET A 440 -37.60 -8.19 22.24
CA MET A 440 -36.33 -7.61 21.82
C MET A 440 -36.64 -6.41 20.93
N GLY A 441 -36.15 -5.22 21.30
CA GLY A 441 -36.28 -4.02 20.48
C GLY A 441 -37.63 -3.30 20.54
N ASN A 442 -37.80 -2.35 19.62
CA ASN A 442 -38.95 -1.44 19.45
C ASN A 442 -39.80 -1.83 18.23
N ARG A 443 -39.94 -3.13 17.96
CA ARG A 443 -40.69 -3.63 16.80
C ARG A 443 -42.14 -3.12 16.79
N THR A 444 -42.51 -2.43 15.72
CA THR A 444 -43.86 -1.88 15.53
C THR A 444 -44.90 -2.96 15.22
N LYS A 445 -46.18 -2.64 15.43
CA LYS A 445 -47.33 -3.45 14.98
C LYS A 445 -47.74 -3.20 13.53
N ASN A 446 -47.00 -2.37 12.80
CA ASN A 446 -47.26 -2.05 11.40
C ASN A 446 -47.19 -3.31 10.53
N ARG A 447 -47.93 -3.28 9.42
CA ARG A 447 -47.91 -4.30 8.37
C ARG A 447 -46.55 -4.29 7.68
N LYS A 448 -45.92 -5.44 7.48
CA LYS A 448 -44.55 -5.55 6.96
C LYS A 448 -44.52 -6.33 5.65
N ILE A 449 -43.75 -5.83 4.69
CA ILE A 449 -43.46 -6.47 3.41
C ILE A 449 -41.95 -6.57 3.27
N HIS A 450 -41.44 -7.77 2.97
CA HIS A 450 -40.02 -8.03 2.85
C HIS A 450 -39.65 -8.36 1.40
N PHE A 451 -38.64 -7.66 0.88
CA PHE A 451 -38.05 -7.89 -0.43
C PHE A 451 -36.63 -8.41 -0.25
N PHE A 452 -36.39 -9.67 -0.60
CA PHE A 452 -35.04 -10.21 -0.70
C PHE A 452 -34.49 -9.93 -2.09
N VAL A 453 -33.27 -9.40 -2.17
CA VAL A 453 -32.65 -8.95 -3.43
C VAL A 453 -31.41 -9.77 -3.71
N VAL A 454 -31.44 -10.52 -4.81
CA VAL A 454 -30.35 -11.39 -5.29
C VAL A 454 -29.96 -10.94 -6.70
N GLU A 455 -28.67 -10.93 -7.02
CA GLU A 455 -28.16 -10.57 -8.35
C GLU A 455 -28.10 -11.81 -9.24
N TYR A 456 -28.60 -11.71 -10.48
CA TYR A 456 -28.44 -12.77 -11.47
C TYR A 456 -26.98 -12.89 -11.93
N GLY A 457 -26.45 -14.12 -11.95
CA GLY A 457 -25.08 -14.42 -12.40
C GLY A 457 -24.00 -14.16 -11.36
N ALA A 458 -24.35 -13.85 -10.11
CA ALA A 458 -23.41 -13.58 -9.03
C ALA A 458 -23.16 -14.79 -8.10
N GLU A 459 -23.65 -15.98 -8.45
CA GLU A 459 -23.66 -17.16 -7.56
C GLU A 459 -22.26 -17.65 -7.14
N ASN A 460 -21.26 -17.42 -7.99
CA ASN A 460 -19.88 -17.84 -7.77
C ASN A 460 -19.03 -16.75 -7.10
N ARG A 461 -19.59 -15.56 -6.86
CA ARG A 461 -18.86 -14.47 -6.21
C ARG A 461 -18.56 -14.88 -4.76
N MET A 462 -17.29 -14.81 -4.39
CA MET A 462 -16.79 -15.20 -3.08
C MET A 462 -16.74 -14.00 -2.14
N TYR A 463 -17.22 -14.19 -0.91
CA TYR A 463 -17.11 -13.22 0.18
C TYR A 463 -16.42 -13.95 1.33
N GLU A 464 -15.28 -13.46 1.80
CA GLU A 464 -14.50 -14.08 2.89
C GLU A 464 -14.28 -15.61 2.70
N GLY A 465 -14.06 -16.03 1.44
CA GLY A 465 -13.83 -17.43 1.06
C GLY A 465 -15.08 -18.28 0.86
N LEU A 466 -16.29 -17.70 0.91
CA LEU A 466 -17.56 -18.44 0.75
C LEU A 466 -18.46 -17.82 -0.32
N PRO A 467 -19.22 -18.63 -1.09
CA PRO A 467 -20.14 -18.11 -2.08
C PRO A 467 -21.38 -17.49 -1.42
N GLN A 468 -22.07 -16.60 -2.14
CA GLN A 468 -23.25 -15.87 -1.66
C GLN A 468 -24.33 -16.76 -1.01
N ARG A 469 -24.58 -17.96 -1.55
CA ARG A 469 -25.63 -18.86 -1.05
C ARG A 469 -25.49 -19.16 0.44
N ASN A 470 -24.26 -19.31 0.94
CA ASN A 470 -23.99 -19.62 2.35
C ASN A 470 -24.45 -18.48 3.28
N TYR A 471 -24.27 -17.23 2.85
CA TYR A 471 -24.70 -16.06 3.59
C TYR A 471 -26.23 -15.90 3.59
N LEU A 472 -26.87 -16.20 2.46
CA LEU A 472 -28.33 -16.18 2.35
C LEU A 472 -28.98 -17.29 3.20
N ASP A 473 -28.42 -18.50 3.20
CA ASP A 473 -28.91 -19.61 4.02
C ASP A 473 -28.78 -19.29 5.53
N ALA A 474 -27.64 -18.71 5.94
CA ALA A 474 -27.46 -18.24 7.31
C ALA A 474 -28.45 -17.12 7.69
N THR A 475 -28.78 -16.22 6.75
CA THR A 475 -29.79 -15.17 6.98
C THR A 475 -31.13 -15.78 7.37
N LEU A 476 -31.56 -16.89 6.74
CA LEU A 476 -32.81 -17.55 7.12
C LEU A 476 -32.77 -18.14 8.53
N GLN A 477 -31.65 -18.77 8.91
CA GLN A 477 -31.47 -19.28 10.26
C GLN A 477 -31.55 -18.16 11.30
N TYR A 478 -30.92 -17.02 11.01
CA TYR A 478 -30.92 -15.85 11.89
C TYR A 478 -32.34 -15.29 12.06
N ILE A 479 -33.04 -15.12 10.94
CA ILE A 479 -34.41 -14.63 10.89
C ILE A 479 -35.35 -15.54 11.69
N ASP A 480 -35.19 -16.86 11.57
CA ASP A 480 -36.02 -17.83 12.29
C ASP A 480 -35.78 -17.79 13.81
N GLN A 481 -34.50 -17.75 14.23
CA GLN A 481 -34.11 -17.58 15.64
C GLN A 481 -34.70 -16.30 16.24
N MET A 482 -34.66 -15.20 15.50
CA MET A 482 -35.21 -13.90 15.94
C MET A 482 -36.74 -13.81 15.81
N GLY A 483 -37.38 -14.80 15.17
CA GLY A 483 -38.82 -14.80 14.94
C GLY A 483 -39.34 -13.64 14.10
N ILE A 484 -38.51 -13.08 13.20
CA ILE A 484 -38.79 -11.83 12.48
C ILE A 484 -40.07 -11.91 11.64
N PHE A 485 -40.43 -13.09 11.12
CA PHE A 485 -41.62 -13.27 10.27
C PHE A 485 -42.85 -13.83 10.98
N LYS A 486 -42.78 -14.06 12.30
CA LYS A 486 -43.88 -14.68 13.05
C LYS A 486 -45.10 -13.77 13.21
N THR A 487 -44.91 -12.45 13.16
CA THR A 487 -45.98 -11.46 13.40
C THR A 487 -45.94 -10.32 12.40
N ASN A 488 -47.13 -9.82 12.04
CA ASN A 488 -47.33 -8.60 11.24
C ASN A 488 -46.66 -8.60 9.84
N THR A 489 -46.26 -9.77 9.33
CA THR A 489 -45.68 -9.93 8.00
C THR A 489 -46.76 -10.34 7.00
N ASP A 490 -46.98 -9.52 5.99
CA ASP A 490 -48.05 -9.75 5.01
C ASP A 490 -47.55 -10.39 3.72
N ALA A 491 -46.31 -10.06 3.33
CA ALA A 491 -45.75 -10.53 2.08
C ALA A 491 -44.22 -10.62 2.13
N ILE A 492 -43.72 -11.66 1.45
CA ILE A 492 -42.29 -11.88 1.18
C ILE A 492 -42.10 -12.06 -0.32
N PHE A 493 -41.21 -11.27 -0.91
CA PHE A 493 -40.87 -11.30 -2.33
C PHE A 493 -39.38 -11.54 -2.52
N LEU A 494 -39.03 -12.18 -3.64
CA LEU A 494 -37.64 -12.34 -4.07
C LEU A 494 -37.43 -11.53 -5.36
N ILE A 495 -36.77 -10.38 -5.26
CA ILE A 495 -36.31 -9.58 -6.38
C ILE A 495 -35.01 -10.18 -6.92
N VAL A 496 -34.99 -10.48 -8.22
CA VAL A 496 -33.75 -10.86 -8.91
C VAL A 496 -33.32 -9.70 -9.79
N THR A 497 -32.16 -9.11 -9.51
CA THR A 497 -31.62 -7.95 -10.24
C THR A 497 -30.74 -8.37 -11.42
N LYS A 498 -30.44 -7.41 -12.31
CA LYS A 498 -29.61 -7.58 -13.52
C LYS A 498 -30.17 -8.63 -14.49
N VAL A 499 -31.50 -8.69 -14.60
CA VAL A 499 -32.17 -9.65 -15.49
C VAL A 499 -32.00 -9.34 -16.98
N ASP A 500 -31.44 -8.17 -17.30
CA ASP A 500 -30.97 -7.78 -18.64
C ASP A 500 -29.85 -8.70 -19.15
N LYS A 501 -29.09 -9.35 -18.27
CA LYS A 501 -28.10 -10.38 -18.63
C LYS A 501 -28.72 -11.68 -19.16
N ILE A 502 -30.03 -11.87 -18.99
CA ILE A 502 -30.73 -13.09 -19.38
C ILE A 502 -31.10 -12.99 -20.85
N LYS A 503 -30.49 -13.84 -21.66
CA LYS A 503 -30.84 -14.01 -23.08
C LYS A 503 -32.17 -14.78 -23.21
N ALA A 504 -33.29 -14.07 -23.10
CA ALA A 504 -34.64 -14.61 -23.27
C ALA A 504 -35.37 -13.93 -24.44
N ARG A 505 -36.22 -14.67 -25.15
CA ARG A 505 -36.98 -14.16 -26.31
C ARG A 505 -38.19 -13.32 -25.89
N ASN A 506 -38.72 -13.57 -24.70
CA ASN A 506 -39.87 -12.86 -24.13
C ASN A 506 -39.89 -12.96 -22.60
N ASP A 507 -40.84 -12.23 -21.99
CA ASP A 507 -40.98 -12.14 -20.54
C ASP A 507 -41.35 -13.48 -19.87
N GLU A 508 -42.13 -14.32 -20.55
CA GLU A 508 -42.54 -15.63 -20.02
C GLU A 508 -41.35 -16.58 -19.93
N GLU A 509 -40.54 -16.65 -20.99
CA GLU A 509 -39.30 -17.41 -21.01
C GLU A 509 -38.31 -16.88 -19.96
N ARG A 510 -38.15 -15.55 -19.84
CA ARG A 510 -37.29 -14.95 -18.82
C ARG A 510 -37.72 -15.35 -17.42
N ASN A 511 -39.01 -15.28 -17.11
CA ASN A 511 -39.54 -15.66 -15.80
C ASN A 511 -39.32 -17.15 -15.50
N ARG A 512 -39.48 -18.02 -16.51
CA ARG A 512 -39.18 -19.45 -16.39
C ARG A 512 -37.70 -19.70 -16.11
N LEU A 513 -36.80 -19.08 -16.87
CA LEU A 513 -35.35 -19.19 -16.71
C LEU A 513 -34.88 -18.65 -15.35
N LEU A 514 -35.46 -17.54 -14.90
CA LEU A 514 -35.20 -16.97 -13.57
C LEU A 514 -35.60 -17.93 -12.45
N LEU A 515 -36.80 -18.50 -12.53
CA LEU A 515 -37.25 -19.45 -11.52
C LEU A 515 -36.38 -20.71 -11.50
N GLN A 516 -35.97 -21.20 -12.67
CA GLN A 516 -35.02 -22.30 -12.79
C GLN A 516 -33.67 -21.95 -12.14
N TYR A 517 -33.11 -20.79 -12.47
CA TYR A 517 -31.85 -20.30 -11.88
C TYR A 517 -31.91 -20.23 -10.36
N ILE A 518 -32.98 -19.67 -9.78
CA ILE A 518 -33.16 -19.60 -8.33
C ILE A 518 -33.26 -21.00 -7.70
N LYS A 519 -34.03 -21.90 -8.31
CA LYS A 519 -34.20 -23.28 -7.80
C LYS A 519 -32.93 -24.12 -7.94
N GLU A 520 -32.06 -23.84 -8.89
CA GLU A 520 -30.80 -24.55 -9.06
C GLU A 520 -29.68 -23.98 -8.18
N LYS A 521 -29.52 -22.66 -8.16
CA LYS A 521 -28.36 -22.00 -7.50
C LYS A 521 -28.63 -21.62 -6.05
N TYR A 522 -29.89 -21.37 -5.69
CA TYR A 522 -30.31 -20.90 -4.37
C TYR A 522 -31.46 -21.76 -3.79
N ALA A 523 -31.45 -23.06 -4.08
CA ALA A 523 -32.51 -24.00 -3.71
C ALA A 523 -32.86 -23.97 -2.22
N ALA A 524 -31.85 -24.04 -1.34
CA ALA A 524 -32.02 -24.05 0.11
C ALA A 524 -32.65 -22.74 0.60
N PHE A 525 -32.10 -21.60 0.17
CA PHE A 525 -32.64 -20.29 0.49
C PHE A 525 -34.10 -20.11 0.01
N TYR A 526 -34.38 -20.40 -1.26
CA TYR A 526 -35.72 -20.25 -1.81
C TYR A 526 -36.73 -21.19 -1.13
N GLY A 527 -36.38 -22.46 -0.96
CA GLY A 527 -37.22 -23.43 -0.25
C GLY A 527 -37.46 -23.07 1.22
N GLY A 528 -36.46 -22.50 1.89
CA GLY A 528 -36.60 -22.00 3.25
C GLY A 528 -37.58 -20.82 3.36
N LEU A 529 -37.55 -19.89 2.41
CA LEU A 529 -38.55 -18.81 2.31
C LEU A 529 -39.95 -19.35 2.04
N GLU A 530 -40.10 -20.36 1.18
CA GLU A 530 -41.40 -21.01 0.93
C GLU A 530 -41.93 -21.66 2.22
N GLN A 531 -41.07 -22.37 2.95
CA GLN A 531 -41.44 -23.00 4.22
C GLN A 531 -41.87 -21.97 5.27
N ILE A 532 -41.16 -20.84 5.37
CA ILE A 532 -41.55 -19.70 6.22
C ILE A 532 -42.93 -19.18 5.80
N CYS A 533 -43.17 -19.01 4.51
CA CYS A 533 -44.45 -18.52 4.00
C CYS A 533 -45.61 -19.47 4.32
N ILE A 534 -45.41 -20.78 4.17
CA ILE A 534 -46.40 -21.81 4.53
C ILE A 534 -46.69 -21.78 6.02
N THR A 535 -45.64 -21.80 6.85
CA THR A 535 -45.74 -21.89 8.31
C THR A 535 -46.45 -20.68 8.90
N ASN A 536 -46.14 -19.47 8.40
CA ASN A 536 -46.68 -18.21 8.91
C ASN A 536 -47.89 -17.71 8.09
N ARG A 537 -48.40 -18.49 7.13
CA ARG A 537 -49.53 -18.15 6.23
C ARG A 537 -49.32 -16.84 5.45
N ILE A 538 -48.08 -16.56 5.08
CA ILE A 538 -47.68 -15.40 4.28
C ILE A 538 -47.84 -15.75 2.80
N ASN A 539 -48.36 -14.81 1.99
CA ASN A 539 -48.50 -14.99 0.54
C ASN A 539 -49.19 -16.29 0.08
N GLY A 540 -50.02 -16.92 0.92
CA GLY A 540 -50.61 -18.21 0.60
C GLY A 540 -49.60 -19.35 0.43
N GLY A 541 -48.41 -19.23 1.04
CA GLY A 541 -47.33 -20.22 0.98
C GLY A 541 -46.40 -20.08 -0.22
N ILE A 542 -46.57 -19.06 -1.08
CA ILE A 542 -45.80 -18.90 -2.31
C ILE A 542 -44.89 -17.67 -2.24
N VAL A 543 -43.60 -17.85 -2.52
CA VAL A 543 -42.64 -16.74 -2.67
C VAL A 543 -42.59 -16.33 -4.13
N ARG A 544 -43.11 -15.14 -4.47
CA ARG A 544 -43.08 -14.66 -5.85
C ARG A 544 -41.69 -14.11 -6.19
N VAL A 545 -41.10 -14.64 -7.27
CA VAL A 545 -39.87 -14.13 -7.88
C VAL A 545 -40.22 -12.98 -8.82
N LEU A 546 -39.60 -11.82 -8.59
CA LEU A 546 -39.83 -10.58 -9.33
C LEU A 546 -38.56 -10.25 -10.15
N PRO A 547 -38.63 -10.25 -11.49
CA PRO A 547 -37.52 -9.79 -12.31
C PRO A 547 -37.30 -8.29 -12.10
N PHE A 548 -36.05 -7.85 -12.08
CA PHE A 548 -35.71 -6.45 -11.96
C PHE A 548 -34.46 -6.08 -12.75
N SER A 549 -34.56 -5.02 -13.54
CA SER A 549 -33.40 -4.34 -14.12
C SER A 549 -33.63 -2.84 -14.01
N VAL A 550 -32.53 -2.10 -13.88
CA VAL A 550 -32.55 -0.64 -13.97
C VAL A 550 -32.53 -0.16 -15.42
N GLY A 551 -32.33 -1.06 -16.39
CA GLY A 551 -32.23 -0.75 -17.81
C GLY A 551 -30.89 -1.19 -18.39
N THR A 552 -30.44 -0.52 -19.45
CA THR A 552 -29.15 -0.83 -20.08
C THR A 552 -28.02 -0.17 -19.28
N VAL A 553 -27.12 -0.98 -18.72
CA VAL A 553 -25.97 -0.51 -17.94
C VAL A 553 -24.71 -0.66 -18.77
N CYS A 554 -23.85 0.35 -18.74
CA CYS A 554 -22.54 0.38 -19.36
C CYS A 554 -21.51 0.87 -18.32
N PHE A 555 -20.30 0.34 -18.39
CA PHE A 555 -19.19 0.69 -17.50
C PHE A 555 -19.51 0.62 -15.99
N GLN A 556 -20.33 -0.34 -15.57
CA GLN A 556 -20.82 -0.59 -14.20
C GLN A 556 -21.74 0.47 -13.58
N ASP A 557 -21.58 1.74 -13.92
CA ASP A 557 -22.26 2.85 -13.25
C ASP A 557 -22.98 3.81 -14.19
N LEU A 558 -22.89 3.66 -15.52
CA LEU A 558 -23.70 4.45 -16.46
C LEU A 558 -24.95 3.66 -16.85
N CYS A 559 -26.12 4.29 -16.81
CA CYS A 559 -27.39 3.59 -17.05
C CYS A 559 -28.35 4.38 -17.93
N LYS A 560 -28.92 3.72 -18.94
CA LYS A 560 -30.15 4.15 -19.60
C LYS A 560 -31.32 3.55 -18.85
N PHE A 561 -31.98 4.40 -18.06
CA PHE A 561 -33.00 3.96 -17.12
C PHE A 561 -34.25 3.39 -17.82
N ASP A 562 -34.68 2.20 -17.40
CA ASP A 562 -35.94 1.57 -17.81
C ASP A 562 -36.88 1.44 -16.61
N ALA A 563 -37.97 2.21 -16.62
CA ALA A 563 -38.91 2.29 -15.51
C ALA A 563 -39.77 1.04 -15.31
N ARG A 564 -39.93 0.18 -16.33
CA ARG A 564 -40.96 -0.88 -16.36
C ARG A 564 -40.93 -1.82 -15.15
N TYR A 565 -39.74 -2.22 -14.71
CA TYR A 565 -39.60 -3.12 -13.55
C TYR A 565 -39.92 -2.43 -12.23
N ALA A 566 -39.49 -1.16 -12.07
CA ALA A 566 -39.81 -0.35 -10.91
C ALA A 566 -41.31 -0.02 -10.84
N GLU A 567 -41.95 0.26 -11.97
CA GLU A 567 -43.40 0.45 -12.07
C GLU A 567 -44.17 -0.76 -11.56
N SER A 568 -43.76 -1.97 -11.95
CA SER A 568 -44.39 -3.20 -11.45
C SER A 568 -44.25 -3.35 -9.93
N ILE A 569 -43.15 -2.90 -9.32
CA ILE A 569 -42.97 -2.99 -7.86
C ILE A 569 -43.80 -1.92 -7.14
N VAL A 570 -43.84 -0.68 -7.65
CA VAL A 570 -44.69 0.38 -7.08
C VAL A 570 -46.18 -0.02 -7.12
N ASP A 571 -46.63 -0.65 -8.21
CA ASP A 571 -47.98 -1.21 -8.31
C ASP A 571 -48.24 -2.32 -7.27
N ILE A 572 -47.27 -3.22 -7.05
CA ILE A 572 -47.35 -4.24 -5.99
C ILE A 572 -47.46 -3.58 -4.61
N ILE A 573 -46.69 -2.53 -4.34
CA ILE A 573 -46.72 -1.79 -3.08
C ILE A 573 -48.12 -1.22 -2.87
N LEU A 574 -48.65 -0.45 -3.82
CA LEU A 574 -50.00 0.16 -3.74
C LEU A 574 -51.12 -0.87 -3.53
N LYS A 575 -51.01 -2.04 -4.16
CA LYS A 575 -52.00 -3.14 -4.04
C LYS A 575 -51.93 -3.83 -2.68
N ARG A 576 -50.78 -3.81 -2.01
CA ARG A 576 -50.55 -4.52 -0.73
C ARG A 576 -50.63 -3.60 0.48
N SER A 577 -50.37 -2.30 0.32
CA SER A 577 -50.51 -1.28 1.35
C SER A 577 -51.97 -0.97 1.68
N HIS A 578 -52.20 -0.39 2.86
CA HIS A 578 -53.53 0.07 3.25
C HIS A 578 -53.80 1.48 2.71
N GLY A 579 -54.75 1.59 1.79
CA GLY A 579 -55.19 2.89 1.26
C GLY A 579 -56.29 3.53 2.10
N GLU A 580 -55.99 4.67 2.71
CA GLU A 580 -56.92 5.50 3.48
C GLU A 580 -57.63 6.51 2.55
N ALA A 581 -58.95 6.68 2.69
CA ALA A 581 -59.67 7.70 1.94
C ALA A 581 -59.23 9.11 2.39
N THR A 582 -58.88 9.98 1.44
CA THR A 582 -58.55 11.39 1.74
C THR A 582 -59.82 12.22 1.97
N GLY A 583 -59.92 12.95 3.09
CA GLY A 583 -61.01 13.92 3.37
C GLY A 583 -61.74 13.71 4.71
N LYS A 584 -62.87 14.43 4.92
CA LYS A 584 -63.67 14.41 6.18
C LYS A 584 -64.13 13.00 6.61
N ILE A 585 -64.31 12.08 5.66
CA ILE A 585 -64.72 10.69 5.90
C ILE A 585 -63.55 9.85 6.45
N GLY A 586 -62.31 10.12 6.02
CA GLY A 586 -61.10 9.47 6.55
C GLY A 586 -60.78 9.91 7.98
N PHE A 587 -61.01 11.19 8.31
CA PHE A 587 -60.87 11.71 9.68
C PHE A 587 -61.81 11.01 10.68
N LEU A 588 -63.07 10.78 10.30
CA LEU A 588 -64.02 10.00 11.11
C LEU A 588 -63.55 8.55 11.29
N SER A 589 -63.03 7.90 10.25
CA SER A 589 -62.51 6.53 10.37
C SER A 589 -61.29 6.38 11.29
N ARG A 590 -60.48 7.45 11.47
CA ARG A 590 -59.36 7.47 12.43
C ARG A 590 -59.83 7.54 13.89
N ILE A 591 -60.91 8.26 14.16
CA ILE A 591 -61.45 8.43 15.53
C ILE A 591 -62.10 7.13 16.03
N PHE A 592 -62.71 6.34 15.15
CA PHE A 592 -63.39 5.08 15.52
C PHE A 592 -62.50 3.83 15.52
N LYS A 593 -61.19 3.95 15.21
CA LYS A 593 -60.23 2.83 15.19
C LYS A 593 -59.00 3.04 16.10
N GLY A 594 -59.07 4.00 17.04
CA GLY A 594 -58.08 4.16 18.11
C GLY A 594 -58.07 3.00 19.07
#